data_AF-A0A7R9IRL6-F1
#
_entry.id   AF-A0A7R9IRL6-F1
#
_cell.length_a   1.000
_cell.length_b   1.000
_cell.length_c   1.000
_cell.angle_alpha   90.00
_cell.angle_beta   90.00
_cell.angle_gamma   90.00
#
_symmetry.space_group_name_H-M   'P 1'
#
loop_
_entity.id
_entity.type
_entity.pdbx_description
1 polymer ?
#
loop_
_entity_poly.entity_id
_entity_poly.type
_entity_poly.pdbx_seq_one_letter_code
_entity_poly.pdbx_strand_id
1 'polypeptide(L)'
;MTRVGIVCTAQGPIAGCHNLLVKTLMELVSQIKELNKQVENQRTEIHHLRQLLEQCDLCSGIRRESCQSNPPPCFQGVACQDTREGVRCGHCPRGYVGDGRTCTPGTTCEEKPCFSDKEGKYQKSWL
;
A
#
# COMPACT_ATOMS: atom_id res chain seq x y z
N MET A 1 -23.28 -58.56 -62.94
CA MET A 1 -23.65 -57.98 -61.63
C MET A 1 -22.46 -57.22 -61.07
N THR A 2 -22.60 -55.90 -61.10
CA THR A 2 -21.89 -54.78 -60.45
C THR A 2 -20.51 -55.02 -59.79
N ARG A 3 -19.44 -54.59 -60.47
CA ARG A 3 -18.21 -54.12 -59.79
C ARG A 3 -18.52 -52.74 -59.22
N VAL A 4 -18.66 -52.63 -57.90
CA VAL A 4 -18.67 -51.33 -57.19
C VAL A 4 -17.24 -50.81 -57.22
N GLY A 5 -16.90 -50.05 -58.26
CA GLY A 5 -15.68 -49.25 -58.28
C GLY A 5 -15.88 -48.05 -57.37
N ILE A 6 -15.06 -47.93 -56.33
CA ILE A 6 -14.98 -46.72 -55.52
C ILE A 6 -14.45 -45.62 -56.44
N VAL A 7 -15.35 -44.73 -56.87
CA VAL A 7 -14.97 -43.49 -57.55
C VAL A 7 -14.37 -42.58 -56.47
N CYS A 8 -13.07 -42.36 -56.52
CA CYS A 8 -12.44 -41.29 -55.76
C CYS A 8 -12.85 -39.94 -56.39
N THR A 9 -14.02 -39.42 -56.02
CA THR A 9 -14.31 -38.01 -56.21
C THR A 9 -13.39 -37.22 -55.28
N ALA A 10 -12.88 -36.09 -55.77
CA ALA A 10 -11.92 -35.24 -55.07
C ALA A 10 -12.55 -34.49 -53.88
N GLN A 11 -13.11 -35.21 -52.92
CA GLN A 11 -13.61 -34.67 -51.67
C GLN A 11 -13.29 -35.64 -50.53
N GLY A 12 -12.04 -35.58 -50.03
CA GLY A 12 -11.56 -36.33 -48.87
C GLY A 12 -11.20 -35.39 -47.70
N PRO A 13 -11.49 -35.75 -46.43
CA PRO A 13 -11.48 -34.85 -45.27
C PRO A 13 -10.11 -34.67 -44.61
N ILE A 14 -9.01 -34.58 -45.37
CA ILE A 14 -7.66 -34.39 -44.82
C ILE A 14 -7.20 -32.92 -44.89
N ALA A 15 -8.00 -32.03 -45.49
CA ALA A 15 -7.70 -30.60 -45.59
C ALA A 15 -8.24 -29.75 -44.41
N GLY A 16 -9.06 -30.33 -43.52
CA GLY A 16 -9.76 -29.57 -42.48
C GLY A 16 -8.95 -29.31 -41.20
N CYS A 17 -8.22 -30.31 -40.69
CA CYS A 17 -7.55 -30.22 -39.39
C CYS A 17 -6.18 -29.51 -39.48
N HIS A 18 -5.42 -29.76 -40.56
CA HIS A 18 -4.12 -29.09 -40.77
C HIS A 18 -4.29 -27.59 -41.08
N ASN A 19 -5.34 -27.23 -41.84
CA ASN A 19 -5.65 -25.83 -42.14
C ASN A 19 -6.14 -25.07 -40.90
N LEU A 20 -6.92 -25.72 -40.04
CA LEU A 20 -7.36 -25.14 -38.76
C LEU A 20 -6.19 -24.87 -37.83
N LEU A 21 -5.28 -25.84 -37.65
CA LEU A 21 -4.09 -25.67 -36.81
C LEU A 21 -3.18 -24.54 -37.32
N VAL A 22 -2.94 -24.46 -38.64
CA VAL A 22 -2.15 -23.38 -39.23
C VAL A 22 -2.83 -22.02 -39.02
N LYS A 23 -4.16 -21.93 -39.18
CA LYS A 23 -4.92 -20.72 -38.89
C LYS A 23 -4.82 -20.32 -37.41
N THR A 24 -5.01 -21.26 -36.49
CA THR A 24 -4.91 -21.01 -35.05
C THR A 24 -3.50 -20.59 -34.63
N LEU A 25 -2.46 -21.20 -35.20
CA LEU A 25 -1.07 -20.80 -34.95
C LEU A 25 -0.76 -19.41 -35.51
N MET A 26 -1.26 -19.06 -36.70
CA MET A 26 -1.12 -17.72 -37.26
C MET A 26 -1.84 -16.67 -36.40
N GLU A 27 -3.04 -16.99 -35.92
CA GLU A 27 -3.81 -16.15 -35.00
C GLU A 27 -3.03 -15.91 -33.69
N LEU A 28 -2.48 -16.97 -33.09
CA LEU A 28 -1.72 -16.87 -31.86
C LEU A 28 -0.41 -16.09 -32.05
N VAL A 29 0.29 -16.28 -33.17
CA VAL A 29 1.48 -15.49 -33.52
C VAL A 29 1.12 -14.02 -33.71
N SER A 30 -0.03 -13.72 -34.31
CA SER A 30 -0.56 -12.35 -34.42
C SER A 30 -0.80 -11.74 -33.04
N GLN A 31 -1.44 -12.48 -32.14
CA GLN A 31 -1.69 -12.04 -30.76
C GLN A 31 -0.39 -11.84 -29.97
N ILE A 32 0.59 -12.72 -30.09
CA ILE A 32 1.90 -12.58 -29.42
C ILE A 32 2.64 -11.33 -29.94
N LYS A 33 2.57 -11.05 -31.25
CA LYS A 33 3.15 -9.83 -31.82
C LYS A 33 2.49 -8.58 -31.25
N GLU A 34 1.16 -8.57 -31.15
CA GLU A 34 0.43 -7.44 -30.59
C GLU A 34 0.70 -7.28 -29.09
N LEU A 35 0.77 -8.37 -28.33
CA LEU A 35 1.16 -8.33 -26.91
C LEU A 35 2.58 -7.81 -26.73
N ASN A 36 3.55 -8.24 -27.55
CA ASN A 36 4.92 -7.71 -27.48
C ASN A 36 4.98 -6.21 -27.77
N LYS A 37 4.17 -5.74 -28.72
CA LYS A 37 4.01 -4.31 -28.99
C LYS A 37 3.40 -3.58 -27.80
N GLN A 38 2.40 -4.17 -27.14
CA GLN A 38 1.81 -3.61 -25.92
C GLN A 38 2.80 -3.58 -24.75
N VAL A 39 3.64 -4.61 -24.58
CA VAL A 39 4.69 -4.66 -23.56
C VAL A 39 5.73 -3.56 -23.79
N GLU A 40 6.17 -3.35 -25.03
CA GLU A 40 7.12 -2.29 -25.35
C GLU A 40 6.50 -0.90 -25.15
N ASN A 41 5.23 -0.72 -25.51
CA ASN A 41 4.51 0.51 -25.23
C ASN A 41 4.39 0.76 -23.71
N GLN A 42 3.95 -0.22 -22.92
CA GLN A 42 3.87 -0.12 -21.45
C GLN A 42 5.23 0.16 -20.81
N ARG A 43 6.32 -0.36 -21.37
CA ARG A 43 7.67 -0.09 -20.89
C ARG A 43 7.96 1.41 -20.89
N THR A 44 7.58 2.13 -21.94
CA THR A 44 7.82 3.58 -22.04
C THR A 44 7.00 4.38 -21.03
N GLU A 45 5.72 4.03 -20.83
CA GLU A 45 4.87 4.64 -19.80
C GLU A 45 5.43 4.41 -18.39
N ILE A 46 5.86 3.18 -18.08
CA ILE A 46 6.47 2.84 -16.79
C ILE A 46 7.76 3.66 -16.56
N HIS A 47 8.63 3.78 -17.57
CA HIS A 47 9.84 4.60 -17.46
C HIS A 47 9.51 6.07 -17.23
N HIS A 48 8.52 6.59 -17.94
CA HIS A 48 8.10 7.98 -17.80
C HIS A 48 7.50 8.26 -16.41
N LEU A 49 6.60 7.39 -15.93
CA LEU A 49 6.04 7.48 -14.59
C LEU A 49 7.11 7.37 -13.52
N ARG A 50 8.07 6.45 -13.68
CA ARG A 50 9.20 6.32 -12.76
C ARG A 50 10.03 7.60 -12.70
N GLN A 51 10.33 8.19 -13.86
CA GLN A 51 11.06 9.45 -13.93
C GLN A 51 10.31 10.59 -13.23
N LEU A 52 8.98 10.68 -13.40
CA LEU A 52 8.16 11.68 -12.70
C LEU A 52 8.17 11.48 -11.18
N LEU A 53 8.18 10.24 -10.69
CA LEU A 53 8.30 9.95 -9.26
C LEU A 53 9.70 10.32 -8.73
N GLU A 54 10.75 10.08 -9.51
CA GLU A 54 12.12 10.46 -9.17
C GLU A 54 12.32 11.98 -9.14
N GLN A 55 11.58 12.73 -9.97
CA GLN A 55 11.62 14.20 -10.04
C GLN A 55 10.56 14.87 -9.14
N CYS A 56 9.76 14.10 -8.42
CA CYS A 56 8.73 14.64 -7.54
C CYS A 56 9.36 15.12 -6.22
N ASP A 57 9.30 16.43 -5.96
CA ASP A 57 9.76 17.04 -4.70
C ASP A 57 9.05 16.45 -3.47
N LEU A 58 7.81 15.99 -3.63
CA LEU A 58 7.04 15.34 -2.57
C LEU A 58 7.57 13.94 -2.22
N CYS A 59 8.15 13.22 -3.19
CA CYS A 59 8.81 11.93 -2.95
C CYS A 59 10.12 12.11 -2.19
N SER A 60 10.87 13.17 -2.48
CA SER A 60 11.99 13.64 -1.62
C SER A 60 11.50 14.10 -0.24
N GLY A 61 10.23 14.51 -0.15
CA GLY A 61 9.51 14.92 1.04
C GLY A 61 9.00 13.78 1.93
N ILE A 62 9.16 12.51 1.55
CA ILE A 62 9.13 11.40 2.53
C ILE A 62 10.46 11.43 3.29
N ARG A 63 10.74 12.56 3.94
CA ARG A 63 11.77 12.62 4.98
C ARG A 63 11.25 11.71 6.07
N ARG A 64 11.90 10.56 6.22
CA ARG A 64 11.67 9.67 7.35
C ARG A 64 11.84 10.53 8.60
N GLU A 65 10.74 10.80 9.29
CA GLU A 65 10.78 11.50 10.57
C GLU A 65 11.86 10.83 11.44
N SER A 66 12.65 11.66 12.12
CA SER A 66 13.73 11.20 12.98
C SER A 66 13.73 12.06 14.24
N CYS A 67 14.38 11.58 15.30
CA CYS A 67 14.62 12.37 16.50
C CYS A 67 15.36 13.70 16.26
N GLN A 68 16.05 13.82 15.13
CA GLN A 68 16.74 15.05 14.70
C GLN A 68 15.89 15.94 13.78
N SER A 69 14.66 15.54 13.46
CA SER A 69 13.74 16.37 12.70
C SER A 69 13.44 17.68 13.44
N ASN A 70 13.17 18.74 12.67
CA ASN A 70 12.78 20.04 13.20
C ASN A 70 11.40 20.41 12.63
N PRO A 71 10.37 20.58 13.48
CA PRO A 71 10.39 20.40 14.95
C PRO A 71 10.62 18.94 15.38
N PRO A 72 11.15 18.70 16.60
CA PRO A 72 11.33 17.35 17.12
C PRO A 72 9.97 16.63 17.23
N PRO A 73 9.90 15.33 16.87
CA PRO A 73 8.65 14.58 16.80
C PRO A 73 8.05 14.22 18.17
N CYS A 74 8.89 14.18 19.22
CA CYS A 74 8.46 13.89 20.59
C CYS A 74 8.32 15.17 21.40
N PHE A 75 7.45 15.12 22.41
CA PHE A 75 7.27 16.23 23.34
C PHE A 75 8.59 16.58 24.05
N GLN A 76 8.76 17.85 24.39
CA GLN A 76 9.98 18.33 25.03
C GLN A 76 10.29 17.56 26.34
N GLY A 77 11.50 17.02 26.44
CA GLY A 77 11.93 16.22 27.60
C GLY A 77 11.50 14.75 27.57
N VAL A 78 10.78 14.31 26.54
CA VAL A 78 10.49 12.88 26.30
C VAL A 78 11.64 12.22 25.55
N ALA A 79 12.00 11.00 25.96
CA ALA A 79 13.00 10.20 25.26
C ALA A 79 12.54 9.88 23.83
N CYS A 80 13.41 10.08 22.84
CA CYS A 80 13.15 9.79 21.43
C CYS A 80 14.11 8.70 20.93
N GLN A 81 13.57 7.73 20.18
CA GLN A 81 14.35 6.67 19.55
C GLN A 81 13.97 6.49 18.08
N ASP A 82 14.97 6.50 17.20
CA ASP A 82 14.83 6.12 15.80
C ASP A 82 14.78 4.59 15.68
N THR A 83 13.71 4.03 15.10
CA THR A 83 13.55 2.59 14.85
C THR A 83 13.38 2.30 13.37
N ARG A 84 13.48 1.03 12.96
CA ARG A 84 13.26 0.64 11.54
C ARG A 84 11.84 0.97 11.10
N GLU A 85 10.89 0.97 12.02
CA GLU A 85 9.48 1.23 11.77
C GLU A 85 9.13 2.73 11.83
N GLY A 86 10.03 3.58 12.31
CA GLY A 86 9.83 5.04 12.45
C GLY A 86 10.29 5.58 13.81
N VAL A 87 9.87 6.78 14.18
CA VAL A 87 10.21 7.37 15.48
C VAL A 87 9.32 6.81 16.59
N ARG A 88 9.92 6.43 17.72
CA ARG A 88 9.20 6.07 18.95
C ARG A 88 9.52 7.06 20.07
N CYS A 89 8.46 7.61 20.67
CA CYS A 89 8.53 8.47 21.83
C CYS A 89 8.29 7.67 23.12
N GLY A 90 8.99 8.04 24.19
CA GLY A 90 8.78 7.50 25.53
C GLY A 90 7.55 8.07 26.23
N HIS A 91 7.47 7.87 27.55
CA HIS A 91 6.37 8.38 28.37
C HIS A 91 6.46 9.90 28.57
N CYS A 92 5.30 10.54 28.77
CA CYS A 92 5.23 11.95 29.12
C CYS A 92 5.95 12.25 30.46
N PRO A 93 6.48 13.46 30.64
CA PRO A 93 7.05 13.90 31.91
C PRO A 93 6.01 13.85 33.04
N ARG A 94 6.48 13.88 34.30
CA ARG A 94 5.58 13.91 35.47
C ARG A 94 4.61 15.09 35.39
N GLY A 95 3.35 14.83 35.70
CA GLY A 95 2.28 15.84 35.63
C GLY A 95 1.71 16.06 34.24
N TYR A 96 2.16 15.32 33.23
CA TYR A 96 1.59 15.31 31.88
C TYR A 96 1.06 13.93 31.50
N VAL A 97 0.06 13.89 30.63
CA VAL A 97 -0.57 12.68 30.11
C VAL A 97 -0.66 12.75 28.58
N GLY A 98 -0.51 11.61 27.92
CA GLY A 98 -0.52 11.53 26.46
C GLY A 98 0.30 10.36 25.91
N ASP A 99 0.61 10.42 24.62
CA ASP A 99 1.28 9.38 23.84
C ASP A 99 2.79 9.60 23.67
N GLY A 100 3.36 10.59 24.36
CA GLY A 100 4.78 10.98 24.27
C GLY A 100 5.10 11.91 23.09
N ARG A 101 4.23 11.98 22.08
CA ARG A 101 4.28 12.99 21.01
C ARG A 101 3.52 14.24 21.45
N THR A 102 2.31 14.05 21.95
CA THR A 102 1.46 15.09 22.51
C THR A 102 1.27 14.81 23.99
N CYS A 103 1.81 15.68 24.83
CA CYS A 103 1.65 15.60 26.28
C CYS A 103 0.89 16.84 26.75
N THR A 104 -0.23 16.65 27.44
CA THR A 104 -1.01 17.72 28.07
C THR A 104 -0.92 17.63 29.58
N PRO A 105 -1.06 18.74 30.32
CA PRO A 105 -1.10 18.68 31.79
C PRO A 105 -2.18 17.71 32.25
N GLY A 106 -1.80 16.77 33.11
CA GLY A 106 -2.72 15.82 33.70
C GLY A 106 -3.67 16.54 34.63
N THR A 107 -4.97 16.36 34.42
CA THR A 107 -5.99 16.89 35.33
C THR A 107 -5.91 16.16 36.65
N THR A 108 -5.76 16.90 37.74
CA THR A 108 -5.74 16.30 39.08
C THR A 108 -7.16 15.91 39.51
N CYS A 109 -7.26 15.01 40.48
CA CYS A 109 -8.55 14.67 41.08
C CYS A 109 -9.21 15.86 41.80
N GLU A 110 -8.43 16.89 42.17
CA GLU A 110 -8.93 18.13 42.76
C GLU A 110 -9.62 19.00 41.70
N GLU A 111 -9.06 19.09 40.49
CA GLU A 111 -9.62 19.88 39.39
C GLU A 111 -10.81 19.18 38.72
N LYS A 112 -10.73 17.86 38.53
CA LYS A 112 -11.79 17.07 37.91
C LYS A 112 -11.93 15.73 38.63
N PRO A 113 -12.72 15.69 39.72
CA PRO A 113 -12.94 14.45 40.44
C PRO A 113 -13.60 13.40 39.53
N CYS A 114 -13.14 12.16 39.62
CA CYS A 114 -13.66 11.02 38.83
C CYS A 114 -15.13 10.71 39.15
N PHE A 115 -15.59 11.14 40.33
CA PHE A 115 -16.97 11.08 40.77
C PHE A 115 -17.27 12.38 41.54
N SER A 116 -18.18 13.18 41.01
CA SER A 116 -18.78 14.30 41.73
C SER A 116 -20.11 13.83 42.31
N ASP A 117 -20.13 13.58 43.61
CA ASP A 117 -21.37 13.51 44.36
C ASP A 117 -22.09 14.85 44.22
N LYS A 118 -23.40 14.81 43.95
CA LYS A 118 -24.22 16.03 43.78
C LYS A 118 -24.46 16.79 45.08
N GLU A 119 -23.70 16.54 46.14
CA GLU A 119 -23.82 17.21 47.43
C GLU A 119 -22.44 17.45 48.02
N GLY A 120 -21.70 18.41 47.43
CA GLY A 120 -20.33 18.75 47.80
C GLY A 120 -20.06 18.79 49.31
N LYS A 121 -19.54 17.67 49.84
CA LYS A 121 -18.97 17.59 51.18
C LYS A 121 -17.69 16.76 51.16
N TYR A 122 -16.60 17.44 50.80
CA TYR A 122 -15.28 17.06 51.29
C TYR A 122 -15.22 17.39 52.79
N GLN A 123 -15.72 16.50 53.64
CA GLN A 123 -15.39 16.52 55.05
C GLN A 123 -14.08 15.74 55.21
N LYS A 124 -12.97 16.47 55.35
CA LYS A 124 -11.71 15.89 55.81
C LYS A 124 -11.95 15.38 57.24
N SER A 125 -12.33 14.11 57.36
CA SER A 125 -12.32 13.37 58.62
C SER A 125 -11.20 12.34 58.52
N TRP A 126 -9.99 12.82 58.81
CA TRP A 126 -8.94 11.96 59.34
C TRP A 126 -8.73 12.46 60.76
N LEU A 127 -9.16 11.62 61.72
CA LEU A 127 -8.89 11.60 63.17
C LEU A 127 -8.52 12.93 63.85
#